data_AF-A0A844E8R4-F1
#
_entry.id   AF-A0A844E8R4-F1
#
_cell.length_a   1.000
_cell.length_b   1.000
_cell.length_c   1.000
_cell.angle_alpha   90.00
_cell.angle_beta   90.00
_cell.angle_gamma   90.00
#
_symmetry.space_group_name_H-M   'P 1'
#
loop_
_entity.id
_entity.type
_entity.pdbx_description
1 polymer ?
#
loop_
_entity_poly.entity_id
_entity_poly.type
_entity_poly.pdbx_seq_one_letter_code
_entity_poly.pdbx_strand_id
1 'polypeptide(L)' 'MEQLFLMPGEERCERFKDGNGIPRVHYSYRSMHGAFFDCESRSLEEAQRLCEDWLVGQDRCYRN' A
#
# COMPACT_ATOMS: atom_id res chain seq x y z
N MET A 1 9.19 -7.10 16.92
CA MET A 1 9.07 -6.76 15.50
C MET A 1 7.80 -7.41 15.02
N GLU A 2 6.66 -6.70 15.10
CA GLU A 2 5.40 -7.20 14.57
C GLU A 2 5.50 -7.16 13.04
N GLN A 3 6.05 -8.24 12.46
CA GLN A 3 5.88 -8.55 11.05
C GLN A 3 4.37 -8.67 10.84
N LEU A 4 3.76 -7.60 10.36
CA LEU A 4 2.36 -7.57 9.97
C LEU A 4 2.14 -8.75 9.01
N PHE A 5 1.39 -9.74 9.47
CA PHE A 5 1.16 -11.05 8.83
C PHE A 5 0.33 -10.96 7.56
N LEU A 6 0.46 -9.88 6.77
CA LEU A 6 -0.26 -9.75 5.51
C LEU A 6 0.12 -10.94 4.64
N MET A 7 -0.86 -11.80 4.36
CA MET A 7 -0.64 -12.91 3.45
C MET A 7 -0.35 -12.37 2.05
N PRO A 8 0.29 -13.14 1.15
CA PRO A 8 0.45 -12.73 -0.23
C PRO A 8 -0.93 -12.46 -0.85
N GLY A 9 -1.11 -11.27 -1.46
CA GLY A 9 -2.39 -10.81 -1.99
C GLY A 9 -3.30 -10.11 -0.98
N GLU A 10 -2.83 -9.90 0.26
CA GLU A 10 -3.58 -9.18 1.27
C GLU A 10 -3.30 -7.66 1.18
N GLU A 11 -4.36 -6.87 1.35
CA GLU A 11 -4.30 -5.41 1.43
C GLU A 11 -4.83 -4.94 2.77
N ARG A 12 -4.21 -3.92 3.33
CA ARG A 12 -4.61 -3.31 4.60
C ARG A 12 -4.70 -1.80 4.43
N CYS A 13 -5.86 -1.26 4.80
CA CYS A 13 -6.10 0.17 4.81
C CYS A 13 -6.42 0.64 6.23
N GLU A 14 -5.58 1.51 6.77
CA GLU A 14 -5.75 2.09 8.09
C GLU A 14 -5.99 3.59 7.95
N ARG A 15 -7.22 4.00 8.24
CA ARG A 15 -7.59 5.41 8.31
C ARG A 15 -7.21 5.95 9.69
N PHE A 16 -6.34 6.94 9.72
CA PHE A 16 -5.93 7.63 10.93
C PHE A 16 -6.12 9.14 10.75
N LYS A 17 -6.19 9.86 11.87
CA LYS A 17 -6.21 11.32 11.85
C LYS A 17 -4.84 11.78 12.27
N ASP A 18 -4.19 12.56 11.43
CA ASP A 18 -2.88 13.12 11.75
C ASP A 18 -3.00 14.16 12.88
N GLY A 19 -1.89 14.59 13.49
CA GLY A 19 -1.89 15.52 14.64
C GLY A 19 -2.60 16.86 14.36
N ASN A 20 -2.76 17.20 13.08
CA ASN A 20 -3.46 18.37 12.58
C ASN A 20 -4.97 18.14 12.34
N GLY A 21 -5.50 16.97 12.68
CA GLY A 21 -6.90 16.60 12.42
C GLY A 21 -7.22 16.23 10.97
N ILE A 22 -6.21 16.19 10.10
CA ILE A 22 -6.37 15.82 8.68
C ILE A 22 -6.57 14.30 8.59
N PRO A 23 -7.63 13.82 7.90
CA PRO A 23 -7.78 12.39 7.65
C PRO A 23 -6.65 11.92 6.72
N ARG A 24 -5.95 10.88 7.16
CA ARG A 24 -4.96 10.16 6.37
C ARG A 24 -5.31 8.68 6.33
N VAL A 25 -4.82 8.02 5.31
CA VAL A 25 -5.01 6.61 5.04
C VAL A 25 -3.64 6.02 4.82
N HIS A 26 -3.22 5.14 5.71
CA HIS A 26 -2.09 4.28 5.50
C HIS A 26 -2.56 3.05 4.72
N TYR A 27 -2.01 2.85 3.53
CA TYR A 27 -2.34 1.75 2.65
C TYR A 27 -1.12 0.87 2.50
N SER A 28 -1.25 -0.38 2.94
CA SER A 28 -0.21 -1.40 2.83
C SER A 28 -0.73 -2.55 1.97
N TYR A 29 -0.03 -2.87 0.90
CA TYR A 29 -0.38 -3.93 -0.01
C TYR A 29 0.78 -4.92 -0.14
N ARG A 30 0.49 -6.21 -0.03
CA ARG A 30 1.48 -7.27 -0.26
C ARG A 30 1.14 -8.02 -1.54
N SER A 31 2.01 -7.91 -2.54
CA SER A 31 1.85 -8.65 -3.78
C SER A 31 2.02 -10.16 -3.57
N MET A 32 1.43 -10.94 -4.48
CA MET A 32 1.60 -12.39 -4.52
C MET A 32 3.07 -12.82 -4.68
N HIS A 33 3.90 -11.96 -5.26
CA HIS A 33 5.34 -12.20 -5.45
C HIS A 33 6.17 -11.86 -4.20
N GLY A 34 5.54 -11.44 -3.11
CA GLY A 34 6.22 -11.07 -1.87
C GLY A 34 6.76 -9.64 -1.85
N ALA A 35 6.45 -8.83 -2.87
CA ALA A 35 6.74 -7.41 -2.85
C ALA A 35 5.76 -6.69 -1.90
N PHE A 36 6.29 -5.78 -1.10
CA PHE A 36 5.51 -5.02 -0.14
C PHE A 36 5.47 -3.56 -0.58
N PHE A 37 4.26 -3.00 -0.61
CA PHE A 37 4.00 -1.61 -0.93
C PHE A 37 3.36 -0.94 0.28
N ASP A 38 4.02 0.07 0.83
CA ASP A 38 3.46 0.96 1.82
C ASP A 38 3.34 2.37 1.24
N CYS A 39 2.16 2.97 1.39
CA CYS A 39 1.97 4.38 1.07
C CYS A 39 1.02 5.05 2.07
N GLU A 40 1.28 6.31 2.38
CA GLU A 40 0.40 7.12 3.20
C GLU A 40 -0.21 8.22 2.35
N SER A 41 -1.52 8.19 2.18
CA SER A 41 -2.24 9.21 1.42
C SER A 41 -3.30 9.90 2.26
N ARG A 42 -3.86 10.98 1.72
CA ARG A 42 -4.97 11.73 2.35
C ARG A 42 -6.32 11.04 2.10
N SER A 43 -6.38 10.21 1.06
CA SER A 43 -7.58 9.50 0.61
C SER A 43 -7.24 8.09 0.13
N LEU A 44 -8.18 7.17 0.28
CA LEU A 44 -8.06 5.80 -0.23
C LEU A 44 -7.87 5.77 -1.75
N GLU A 45 -8.60 6.59 -2.50
CA GLU A 45 -8.52 6.64 -3.97
C GLU A 45 -7.12 7.01 -4.48
N GLU A 46 -6.46 7.99 -3.85
CA GLU A 46 -5.08 8.34 -4.19
C GLU A 46 -4.11 7.18 -3.87
N ALA A 47 -4.30 6.53 -2.72
CA ALA A 47 -3.48 5.38 -2.32
C ALA A 47 -3.66 4.18 -3.26
N GLN A 48 -4.90 3.86 -3.65
CA GLN A 48 -5.21 2.78 -4.59
C GLN A 48 -4.60 3.05 -5.97
N ARG A 49 -4.68 4.28 -6.47
CA ARG A 49 -4.08 4.64 -7.76
C ARG A 49 -2.56 4.47 -7.76
N LEU A 50 -1.90 4.82 -6.64
CA LEU A 50 -0.47 4.59 -6.46
C LEU A 50 -0.13 3.10 -6.36
N CYS A 51 -0.97 2.30 -5.69
CA CYS A 51 -0.80 0.85 -5.64
C CYS A 51 -0.89 0.22 -7.04
N GLU A 52 -1.86 0.65 -7.85
CA GLU A 52 -2.03 0.14 -9.22
C GLU A 52 -0.84 0.53 -10.12
N ASP A 53 -0.37 1.78 -10.04
CA ASP A 53 0.82 2.22 -10.77
C ASP A 53 2.09 1.46 -10.33
N TRP A 54 2.24 1.24 -9.01
CA TRP A 54 3.35 0.45 -8.47
C TRP A 54 3.29 -1.01 -8.91
N LEU A 55 2.10 -1.63 -8.94
CA LEU A 55 1.91 -3.00 -9.43
C LEU A 55 2.29 -3.12 -10.91
N VAL A 56 1.89 -2.16 -11.74
CA VAL A 56 2.26 -2.09 -13.16
C VAL A 56 3.77 -1.87 -13.32
N GLY A 57 4.39 -1.06 -12.46
CA GLY A 57 5.84 -0.88 -12.41
C GLY A 57 6.60 -2.14 -11.97
N GLN A 58 6.10 -2.84 -10.96
CA GLN A 58 6.65 -4.12 -10.48
C GLN A 58 6.65 -5.19 -11.58
N ASP A 59 5.57 -5.31 -12.35
CA ASP A 59 5.50 -6.25 -13.50
C ASP A 59 6.58 -5.95 -14.55
N ARG A 60 6.85 -4.66 -14.81
CA ARG A 60 7.91 -4.25 -15.74
C ARG A 60 9.32 -4.48 -15.20
N CYS A 61 9.53 -4.32 -13.89
CA CYS A 61 10.84 -4.53 -13.26
C CYS A 61 11.24 -6.01 -13.16
N TYR A 62 10.28 -6.93 -13.06
CA TYR A 62 10.56 -8.37 -13.01
C TYR A 62 10.86 -9.01 -14.38
N ARG A 63 10.83 -8.24 -15.47
CA ARG A 63 10.98 -8.73 -16.85
C ARG A 63 12.29 -8.34 -17.54
N ASN A 64 13.27 -7.80 -16.81
CA ASN A 64 14.65 -7.57 -17.30
C ASN A 64 15.66 -8.47 -16.59
#